data_AF-A0AAW4U1L5-F1
#
_entry.id   AF-A0AAW4U1L5-F1
#
_cell.length_a   1.000
_cell.length_b   1.000
_cell.length_c   1.000
_cell.angle_alpha   90.00
_cell.angle_beta   90.00
_cell.angle_gamma   90.00
#
_symmetry.space_group_name_H-M   'P 1'
#
loop_
_entity.id
_entity.type
_entity.pdbx_description
1 polymer ?
#
loop_
_entity_poly.entity_id
_entity_poly.type
_entity_poly.pdbx_seq_one_letter_code
_entity_poly.pdbx_strand_id
1 'polypeptide(L)' 'MPELVEYLDSFGNLYCVGRNGQHRYNNMDHSMATSMEAVDNIRTHKTSKNNVWSVNTDKSYHESK' A
#
# COMPACT_ATOMS: atom_id res chain seq x y z
N MET A 1 -8.43 10.40 3.14
CA MET A 1 -7.31 11.24 2.64
C MET A 1 -7.09 11.00 1.14
N PRO A 2 -8.08 11.19 0.25
CA PRO A 2 -7.91 10.90 -1.17
C PRO A 2 -6.93 11.86 -1.84
N GLU A 3 -7.05 13.16 -1.53
CA GLU A 3 -6.22 14.24 -2.08
C GLU A 3 -4.72 14.04 -1.82
N LEU A 4 -4.36 13.57 -0.61
CA LEU A 4 -2.95 13.29 -0.28
C LEU A 4 -2.43 12.09 -1.08
N VAL A 5 -3.23 11.03 -1.21
CA VAL A 5 -2.85 9.84 -1.98
C VAL A 5 -2.65 10.21 -3.44
N GLU A 6 -3.56 10.98 -4.04
CA GLU A 6 -3.44 11.48 -5.42
C GLU A 6 -2.19 12.34 -5.61
N TYR A 7 -1.91 13.25 -4.68
CA TYR A 7 -0.69 14.06 -4.71
C TYR A 7 0.58 13.21 -4.67
N LEU A 8 0.66 12.23 -3.76
CA LEU A 8 1.81 11.34 -3.65
C LEU A 8 1.93 10.40 -4.86
N ASP A 9 0.81 9.97 -5.43
CA ASP A 9 0.79 9.09 -6.60
C ASP A 9 1.28 9.80 -7.87
N SER A 10 1.21 11.14 -7.93
CA SER A 10 1.77 11.95 -9.02
C SER A 10 3.28 11.77 -9.23
N PHE A 11 4.02 11.33 -8.20
CA PHE A 11 5.45 11.03 -8.29
C PHE A 11 5.66 9.62 -8.82
N GLY A 12 6.11 9.47 -10.07
CA GLY A 12 6.25 8.16 -10.72
C GLY A 12 7.21 7.16 -10.03
N ASN A 13 8.10 7.62 -9.17
CA ASN A 13 9.12 6.82 -8.47
C ASN A 13 8.93 6.75 -6.95
N LEU A 14 7.81 7.24 -6.42
CA LEU A 14 7.49 7.20 -4.98
C LEU A 14 6.51 6.07 -4.66
N TYR A 15 6.85 5.21 -3.70
CA TYR A 15 5.99 4.16 -3.19
C TYR A 15 5.79 4.28 -1.68
N CYS A 16 4.54 4.37 -1.26
CA CYS A 16 4.14 4.46 0.14
C CYS A 16 3.79 3.08 0.68
N VAL A 17 4.69 2.51 1.49
CA VAL A 17 4.55 1.15 2.04
C VAL A 17 4.57 1.14 3.56
N GLY A 18 4.02 0.07 4.15
CA GLY A 18 3.97 -0.14 5.59
C GLY A 18 3.10 0.87 6.34
N ARG A 19 3.15 0.81 7.68
CA ARG A 19 2.31 1.63 8.58
C ARG A 19 2.41 3.13 8.30
N ASN A 20 3.65 3.65 8.28
CA ASN A 20 3.88 5.09 8.18
C ASN A 20 3.71 5.60 6.76
N GLY A 21 4.13 4.84 5.74
CA GLY A 21 3.95 5.23 4.35
C GLY A 21 2.48 5.34 3.98
N GLN A 22 1.63 4.47 4.53
CA GLN A 22 0.20 4.46 4.23
C GLN A 22 -0.67 5.18 5.24
N HIS A 23 -0.08 5.62 6.36
CA HIS A 23 -0.79 6.14 7.53
C HIS A 23 -1.94 5.20 7.99
N ARG A 24 -1.61 3.91 8.15
CA ARG A 24 -2.54 2.86 8.57
C ARG A 24 -1.99 2.06 9.75
N TYR A 25 -2.88 1.61 10.62
CA TYR A 25 -2.56 0.64 11.65
C TYR A 25 -2.56 -0.77 11.05
N ASN A 26 -1.40 -1.25 10.62
CA ASN A 26 -1.19 -2.55 9.99
C ASN A 26 -0.30 -3.41 10.87
N ASN A 27 -0.59 -4.70 11.08
CA ASN A 27 0.36 -5.63 11.70
C ASN A 27 1.59 -5.88 10.76
N MET A 28 2.52 -6.76 11.13
CA MET A 28 3.79 -6.93 10.41
C MET A 28 3.59 -7.55 9.03
N ASP A 29 2.78 -8.60 8.93
CA ASP A 29 2.41 -9.27 7.68
C ASP A 29 1.73 -8.31 6.69
N HIS A 30 0.86 -7.44 7.20
CA HIS A 30 0.23 -6.40 6.39
C HIS A 30 1.27 -5.40 5.85
N SER A 31 2.22 -4.98 6.69
CA SER A 31 3.30 -4.07 6.27
C SER A 31 4.21 -4.72 5.22
N MET A 32 4.50 -6.01 5.37
CA MET A 32 5.27 -6.78 4.41
C MET A 32 4.53 -6.95 3.08
N ALA A 33 3.23 -7.26 3.11
CA ALA A 33 2.40 -7.43 1.91
C ALA A 33 2.37 -6.15 1.04
N THR A 34 2.26 -4.97 1.65
CA THR A 34 2.33 -3.69 0.91
C THR A 34 3.67 -3.50 0.19
N SER A 35 4.75 -4.00 0.79
CA SER A 35 6.10 -3.91 0.20
C SER A 35 6.26 -4.90 -0.95
N MET A 36 5.66 -6.09 -0.84
CA MET A 36 5.66 -7.08 -1.93
C MET A 36 4.93 -6.55 -3.18
N GLU A 37 3.77 -5.91 -3.00
CA GLU A 37 3.03 -5.26 -4.10
C GLU A 37 3.85 -4.15 -4.77
N ALA A 38 4.57 -3.33 -3.98
CA ALA A 38 5.42 -2.27 -4.52
C ALA A 38 6.59 -2.84 -5.34
N VAL A 39 7.24 -3.91 -4.86
CA VAL A 39 8.32 -4.58 -5.59
C VAL A 39 7.81 -5.21 -6.89
N ASP A 40 6.62 -5.81 -6.88
CA ASP A 40 6.04 -6.38 -8.09
C ASP A 40 5.67 -5.30 -9.11
N ASN A 41 5.13 -4.16 -8.66
CA ASN A 41 4.89 -3.01 -9.53
C ASN A 41 6.16 -2.51 -10.22
N ILE A 42 7.25 -2.40 -9.46
CA ILE A 42 8.56 -1.98 -9.99
C ILE A 42 9.06 -2.99 -11.04
N ARG A 43 9.00 -4.30 -10.74
CA ARG A 43 9.45 -5.37 -11.66
C ARG A 43 8.63 -5.45 -12.94
N THR A 44 7.33 -5.18 -12.86
CA THR A 44 6.39 -5.30 -13.99
C THR A 44 6.15 -3.97 -14.71
N HIS A 45 6.83 -2.90 -14.30
CA HIS A 45 6.62 -1.54 -14.79
C HIS A 45 5.16 -1.07 -14.66
N LYS A 46 4.43 -1.56 -13.66
CA LYS A 46 3.07 -1.13 -13.36
C LYS A 46 3.11 0.23 -12.68
N THR A 47 2.56 1.23 -13.34
CA THR A 47 2.57 2.63 -12.88
C THR A 47 1.47 2.94 -11.87
N SER A 48 0.34 2.23 -11.92
CA SER A 48 -0.73 2.37 -10.94
C SER A 48 -0.34 1.73 -9.61
N LYS A 49 -0.48 2.50 -8.52
CA LYS A 49 -0.17 2.08 -7.15
C LYS A 49 -1.41 1.68 -6.35
N ASN A 50 -2.57 1.57 -7.01
CA ASN A 50 -3.84 1.24 -6.37
C ASN A 50 -3.75 -0.06 -5.55
N ASN A 51 -3.07 -1.09 -6.08
CA ASN A 51 -2.86 -2.35 -5.36
C ASN A 51 -2.08 -2.16 -4.05
N VAL A 52 -1.06 -1.30 -4.04
CA VAL A 52 -0.29 -0.98 -2.83
C VAL A 52 -1.21 -0.32 -1.80
N TRP A 53 -2.05 0.64 -2.21
CA TRP A 53 -3.03 1.30 -1.35
C TRP A 53 -4.21 0.40 -0.94
N SER A 54 -4.51 -0.67 -1.67
CA SER A 54 -5.63 -1.57 -1.38
C SER A 54 -5.26 -2.77 -0.51
N VAL A 55 -3.98 -2.96 -0.17
CA VAL A 55 -3.62 -4.00 0.79
C VAL A 55 -4.36 -3.71 2.10
N ASN A 56 -5.22 -4.66 2.50
CA ASN A 56 -6.06 -4.71 3.71
C ASN A 56 -7.48 -4.12 3.65
N THR A 57 -7.99 -3.66 2.50
CA THR A 57 -9.44 -3.33 2.44
C THR A 57 -10.36 -4.54 2.61
N ASP A 58 -9.87 -5.76 2.36
CA ASP A 58 -10.71 -6.99 2.38
C ASP A 58 -10.46 -7.95 3.56
N LYS A 59 -9.36 -7.81 4.33
CA LYS A 59 -8.96 -8.81 5.35
C LYS A 59 -9.10 -8.33 6.81
N SER A 60 -9.51 -7.10 7.02
CA SER A 60 -9.59 -6.45 8.34
C SER A 60 -10.67 -7.00 9.28
N TYR A 61 -11.47 -8.00 8.87
CA TYR A 61 -12.62 -8.47 9.64
C TYR A 61 -12.46 -9.85 10.31
N HIS A 62 -11.28 -10.49 10.30
CA HIS A 62 -11.14 -11.87 10.80
C HIS A 62 -10.04 -12.07 11.87
N GLU A 63 -9.48 -11.01 12.45
CA GLU A 63 -8.80 -11.15 13.75
C GLU A 63 -9.87 -11.09 14.86
N SER A 64 -10.66 -12.16 14.94
CA SER A 64 -11.55 -12.42 16.07
C SER A 64 -10.69 -12.76 17.28
N LYS A 65 -11.04 -12.16 18.42
CA LYS A 65 -10.38 -12.28 19.72
C LYS A 65 -10.27 -13.73 20.21
#